data_AF-A0A933N589-F1
#
_entry.id   AF-A0A933N589-F1
#
_cell.length_a   1.000
_cell.length_b   1.000
_cell.length_c   1.000
_cell.angle_alpha   90.00
_cell.angle_beta   90.00
_cell.angle_gamma   90.00
#
_symmetry.space_group_name_H-M   'P 1'
#
loop_
_entity.id
_entity.type
_entity.pdbx_description
1 polymer ?
#
loop_
_entity_poly.entity_id
_entity_poly.type
_entity_poly.pdbx_seq_one_letter_code
_entity_poly.pdbx_strand_id
1 'polypeptide(L)'
;MVSDTTPEADRFRRERLLRMTPSQRVEEGIQASKLAREFMRAGIRMRHAEYTAEEVELCLARLLWGSELYQKALPGRPLLDP
;
A
#
# COMPACT_ATOMS: atom_id res chain seq x y z
N MET A 1 -9.23 -5.96 -26.87
CA MET A 1 -8.10 -5.45 -26.07
C MET A 1 -7.21 -6.64 -25.75
N VAL A 2 -5.95 -6.64 -26.18
CA VAL A 2 -5.00 -7.72 -25.85
C VAL A 2 -4.55 -7.50 -24.40
N SER A 3 -4.52 -8.56 -23.60
CA SER A 3 -4.07 -8.50 -22.19
C SER A 3 -2.55 -8.33 -22.14
N ASP A 4 -2.05 -7.42 -21.29
CA ASP A 4 -0.61 -7.26 -21.01
C ASP A 4 0.02 -8.53 -20.40
N THR A 5 -0.81 -9.44 -19.90
CA THR A 5 -0.41 -10.76 -19.41
C THR A 5 -0.83 -11.83 -20.42
N THR A 6 0.15 -12.61 -20.91
CA THR A 6 -0.14 -13.73 -21.81
C THR A 6 -0.92 -14.84 -21.07
N PRO A 7 -1.72 -15.67 -21.77
CA PRO A 7 -2.42 -16.79 -21.13
C PRO A 7 -1.48 -17.77 -20.42
N GLU A 8 -0.26 -17.92 -20.91
CA GLU A 8 0.76 -18.75 -20.28
C GLU A 8 1.25 -18.16 -18.95
N ALA A 9 1.57 -16.87 -18.92
CA ALA A 9 1.98 -16.19 -17.70
C ALA A 9 0.89 -16.24 -16.61
N ASP A 10 -0.39 -16.09 -17.01
CA ASP A 10 -1.50 -16.20 -16.06
C ASP A 10 -1.67 -17.62 -15.50
N ARG A 11 -1.49 -18.66 -16.33
CA ARG A 11 -1.48 -20.06 -15.86
C ARG A 11 -0.39 -20.29 -14.82
N PHE A 12 0.85 -19.87 -15.09
CA PHE A 12 1.96 -20.00 -14.13
C PHE A 12 1.68 -19.26 -12.83
N ARG A 13 1.18 -18.01 -12.91
CA ARG A 13 0.79 -17.23 -11.73
C ARG A 13 -0.25 -17.96 -10.89
N ARG A 14 -1.30 -18.50 -11.52
CA ARG A 14 -2.39 -19.22 -10.85
C ARG A 14 -1.89 -20.51 -10.21
N GLU A 15 -1.08 -21.31 -10.89
CA GLU A 15 -0.51 -22.54 -10.33
C GLU A 15 0.37 -22.25 -9.12
N ARG A 16 1.24 -21.23 -9.21
CA ARG A 16 2.06 -20.77 -8.08
C ARG A 16 1.18 -20.41 -6.89
N LEU A 17 0.16 -19.58 -7.12
CA LEU A 17 -0.77 -19.17 -6.06
C LEU A 17 -1.46 -20.38 -5.43
N LEU A 18 -1.91 -21.38 -6.21
CA LEU A 18 -2.57 -22.57 -5.68
C LEU A 18 -1.66 -23.46 -4.83
N ARG A 19 -0.35 -23.49 -5.12
CA ARG A 19 0.64 -24.30 -4.39
C ARG A 19 1.15 -23.65 -3.10
N MET A 20 0.85 -22.38 -2.84
CA MET A 20 1.33 -21.71 -1.62
C MET A 20 0.67 -22.27 -0.36
N THR A 21 1.49 -22.55 0.65
CA THR A 21 1.03 -22.80 2.02
C THR A 21 0.46 -21.51 2.63
N PRO A 22 -0.38 -21.61 3.69
CA PRO A 22 -0.87 -20.43 4.40
C PRO A 22 0.26 -19.47 4.85
N SER A 23 1.36 -20.00 5.38
CA SER A 23 2.50 -19.18 5.82
C SER A 23 3.18 -18.44 4.67
N GLN A 24 3.35 -19.09 3.51
CA GLN A 24 3.90 -18.44 2.32
C GLN A 24 3.01 -17.31 1.82
N ARG A 25 1.69 -17.49 1.85
CA ARG A 25 0.74 -16.43 1.49
C ARG A 25 0.83 -15.22 2.42
N VAL A 26 0.98 -15.45 3.72
CA VAL A 26 1.16 -14.38 4.70
C VAL A 26 2.45 -13.62 4.44
N GLU A 27 3.57 -14.33 4.22
CA GLU A 27 4.86 -13.70 3.93
C GLU A 27 4.78 -12.84 2.68
N GLU A 28 4.21 -13.35 1.58
CA GLU A 28 4.02 -12.56 0.37
C GLU A 28 3.12 -11.35 0.58
N GLY A 29 2.05 -11.49 1.36
CA GLY A 29 1.18 -10.38 1.74
C GLY A 29 1.92 -9.30 2.52
N ILE A 30 2.82 -9.69 3.43
CA ILE A 30 3.67 -8.76 4.19
C ILE A 30 4.61 -8.01 3.25
N GLN A 31 5.30 -8.71 2.34
CA GLN A 31 6.22 -8.08 1.39
C GLN A 31 5.49 -7.13 0.43
N ALA A 32 4.35 -7.55 -0.11
CA ALA A 32 3.50 -6.70 -0.94
C ALA A 32 3.02 -5.46 -0.17
N SER A 33 2.62 -5.62 1.09
CA SER A 33 2.18 -4.50 1.93
C SER A 33 3.30 -3.52 2.26
N LYS A 34 4.55 -3.98 2.38
CA LYS A 34 5.72 -3.09 2.56
C LYS A 34 5.96 -2.28 1.28
N LEU A 35 6.01 -2.96 0.13
CA LEU A 35 6.21 -2.33 -1.17
C LEU A 35 5.11 -1.31 -1.50
N ALA A 36 3.85 -1.65 -1.24
CA ALA A 36 2.72 -0.75 -1.45
C ALA A 36 2.89 0.55 -0.66
N ARG A 37 3.32 0.47 0.62
CA ARG A 37 3.55 1.67 1.45
C ARG A 37 4.70 2.52 0.92
N GLU A 38 5.75 1.93 0.35
CA GLU A 38 6.81 2.69 -0.32
C GLU A 38 6.30 3.48 -1.53
N PHE A 39 5.48 2.85 -2.37
CA PHE A 39 4.84 3.54 -3.49
C PHE A 39 3.88 4.64 -3.02
N MET A 40 3.12 4.40 -1.96
CA MET A 40 2.22 5.41 -1.40
C MET A 40 3.01 6.62 -0.89
N ARG A 41 4.11 6.43 -0.16
CA ARG A 41 5.00 7.52 0.28
C ARG A 41 5.57 8.30 -0.88
N ALA A 42 6.07 7.60 -1.90
CA ALA A 42 6.59 8.24 -3.11
C ALA A 42 5.51 9.07 -3.81
N GLY A 43 4.29 8.53 -3.93
CA GLY A 43 3.14 9.24 -4.49
C GLY A 43 2.74 10.48 -3.70
N ILE A 44 2.73 10.42 -2.37
CA ILE A 44 2.46 11.57 -1.49
C ILE A 44 3.52 12.64 -1.71
N ARG A 45 4.82 12.30 -1.65
CA ARG A 45 5.93 13.24 -1.89
C ARG A 45 5.89 13.88 -3.27
N MET A 46 5.43 13.13 -4.27
CA MET A 46 5.29 13.63 -5.64
C MET A 46 4.16 14.67 -5.76
N ARG A 47 3.05 14.50 -5.02
CA ARG A 47 1.91 15.43 -5.04
C ARG A 47 2.11 16.63 -4.11
N HIS A 48 2.76 16.42 -2.98
CA HIS A 48 2.95 17.38 -1.89
C HIS A 48 4.44 17.47 -1.57
N ALA A 49 5.19 18.14 -2.44
CA ALA A 49 6.66 18.25 -2.33
C ALA A 49 7.10 19.10 -1.11
N GLU A 50 6.18 19.91 -0.59
CA GLU A 50 6.35 20.73 0.61
C GLU A 50 6.19 19.94 1.92
N TYR A 51 5.64 18.72 1.88
CA TYR A 51 5.46 17.92 3.09
C TYR A 51 6.81 17.45 3.65
N THR A 52 6.98 17.65 4.95
CA THR A 52 8.05 17.04 5.72
C THR A 52 7.89 15.51 5.78
N ALA A 53 8.95 14.81 6.19
CA ALA A 53 8.89 13.36 6.35
C ALA A 53 7.81 12.91 7.36
N GLU A 54 7.59 13.68 8.44
CA GLU A 54 6.53 13.39 9.42
C GLU A 54 5.14 13.58 8.80
N GLU A 55 4.94 14.65 8.04
CA GLU A 55 3.68 14.93 7.35
C GLU A 55 3.33 13.86 6.31
N VAL A 56 4.33 13.31 5.60
CA VAL A 56 4.13 12.16 4.71
C VAL A 56 3.62 10.93 5.48
N GLU A 57 4.16 10.63 6.67
CA GLU A 57 3.69 9.50 7.48
C GLU A 57 2.29 9.74 8.07
N LEU A 58 1.99 10.97 8.50
CA LEU A 58 0.65 11.34 8.98
C LEU A 58 -0.40 11.22 7.87
N CYS A 59 -0.05 11.70 6.68
CA CYS A 59 -0.86 11.56 5.48
C CYS A 59 -1.09 10.08 5.11
N LEU A 60 -0.03 9.26 5.12
CA LEU A 60 -0.12 7.81 4.90
C LEU A 60 -1.03 7.12 5.95
N ALA A 61 -0.90 7.49 7.22
CA ALA A 61 -1.73 6.96 8.29
C ALA A 61 -3.22 7.29 8.08
N ARG A 62 -3.54 8.54 7.71
CA ARG A 62 -4.92 8.95 7.37
C ARG A 62 -5.46 8.14 6.19
N LEU A 63 -4.65 7.92 5.15
CA LEU A 63 -5.05 7.16 3.96
C LEU A 63 -5.34 5.68 4.28
N LEU A 64 -4.55 5.07 5.17
CA LEU A 64 -4.72 3.65 5.53
C LEU A 64 -5.84 3.40 6.55
N TRP A 65 -6.03 4.30 7.50
CA TRP A 65 -6.97 4.12 8.61
C TRP A 65 -8.33 4.74 8.35
N GLY A 66 -8.40 5.72 7.43
CA GLY A 66 -9.53 6.61 7.28
C GLY A 66 -9.54 7.70 8.36
N SER A 67 -10.26 8.79 8.08
CA SER A 67 -10.26 9.99 8.93
C SER A 67 -10.75 9.72 10.36
N GLU A 68 -11.76 8.87 10.54
CA GLU A 68 -12.33 8.59 11.86
C GLU A 68 -11.33 7.92 12.80
N LEU A 69 -10.70 6.83 12.36
CA LEU A 69 -9.71 6.11 13.16
C LEU A 69 -8.44 6.96 13.35
N TYR A 70 -8.02 7.70 12.32
CA TYR A 70 -6.89 8.61 12.42
C TYR A 70 -7.06 9.65 13.53
N GLN A 71 -8.22 10.31 13.61
CA GLN A 71 -8.50 11.31 14.65
C GLN A 71 -8.53 10.70 16.05
N LYS A 72 -9.06 9.48 16.19
CA LYS A 72 -9.09 8.77 17.48
C LYS A 72 -7.70 8.31 17.91
N ALA A 73 -6.87 7.86 16.99
CA ALA A 73 -5.53 7.33 17.26
C ALA A 73 -4.48 8.44 17.46
N LEU A 74 -4.62 9.57 16.77
CA LEU A 74 -3.67 10.69 16.77
C LEU A 74 -4.38 12.04 17.04
N PRO A 75 -4.92 12.24 18.25
CA PRO A 75 -5.63 13.47 18.57
C PRO A 75 -4.72 14.70 18.44
N GLY A 76 -5.25 15.78 17.84
CA GLY A 76 -4.54 17.04 17.66
C GLY A 76 -3.55 17.10 16.49
N ARG A 77 -3.37 15.99 15.75
CA ARG A 77 -2.57 16.00 14.51
C ARG A 77 -3.40 16.53 13.31
N PRO A 78 -2.78 17.21 12.34
CA PRO A 78 -3.48 17.77 11.19
C PRO A 78 -4.09 16.69 10.29
N LEU A 79 -5.17 17.03 9.60
CA LEU A 79 -5.77 16.23 8.52
C LEU A 79 -5.16 16.64 7.18
N LEU A 80 -3.97 16.14 6.90
CA LEU A 80 -3.25 16.41 5.65
C LEU A 80 -3.90 15.67 4.49
N ASP A 81 -3.95 16.29 3.32
CA ASP A 81 -4.57 15.69 2.15
C ASP A 81 -3.63 14.66 1.48
N PRO A 82 -4.18 13.51 1.02
CA PRO A 82 -3.40 12.44 0.39
C PRO A 82 -2.86 12.74 -1.01
#